data_AF-A0A372BHQ6-F1
#
_entry.id   AF-A0A372BHQ6-F1
#
_cell.length_a   1.000
_cell.length_b   1.000
_cell.length_c   1.000
_cell.angle_alpha   90.00
_cell.angle_beta   90.00
_cell.angle_gamma   90.00
#
_symmetry.space_group_name_H-M   'P 1'
#
loop_
_entity.id
_entity.type
_entity.pdbx_description
1 polymer ?
#
loop_
_entity_poly.entity_id
_entity_poly.type
_entity_poly.pdbx_seq_one_letter_code
_entity_poly.pdbx_strand_id
1 'polypeptide(L)'
;MDCAAEEQMVRMALASYADDIQELHFDLPARHLAIYHSVQAEKITQSLQRLGLGAELQQTQPHYEPVEKPKKVRASSSINAAQKQVLQWLLLINGVMFVIEFMAGIIASSTGLIADSLDMFADAAIYGIALFVVGKNLNAQLKAAHLSGWFQFGLAIIVLIDVLRRFIYGSEPVSILMILIGGLALAANISCLYLMRDHKESGAHMKASYIFSANDVIVNLGVIVAGILVAITGSPYPDLMIGLIIVLFVLNGARKILQLKNE
;
A
#
# COMPACT_ATOMS: atom_id res chain seq x y z
N MET A 1 -13.74 -15.34 8.25
CA MET A 1 -12.69 -14.35 8.47
C MET A 1 -11.48 -14.85 7.72
N ASP A 2 -11.51 -14.70 6.41
CA ASP A 2 -10.66 -15.45 5.48
C ASP A 2 -9.62 -14.54 4.80
N CYS A 3 -9.60 -13.24 5.14
CA CYS A 3 -8.71 -12.25 4.53
C CYS A 3 -8.46 -11.03 5.43
N ALA A 4 -7.29 -10.39 5.27
CA ALA A 4 -6.91 -9.13 5.92
C ALA A 4 -7.92 -7.98 5.69
N ALA A 5 -8.72 -8.05 4.62
CA ALA A 5 -9.81 -7.11 4.36
C ALA A 5 -10.94 -7.21 5.40
N GLU A 6 -11.26 -8.42 5.87
CA GLU A 6 -12.31 -8.66 6.86
C GLU A 6 -11.88 -8.24 8.27
N GLU A 7 -10.60 -8.43 8.60
CA GLU A 7 -10.01 -7.87 9.82
C GLU A 7 -10.15 -6.35 9.85
N GLN A 8 -9.82 -5.68 8.75
CA GLN A 8 -9.90 -4.22 8.66
C GLN A 8 -11.34 -3.72 8.79
N MET A 9 -12.32 -4.40 8.17
CA MET A 9 -13.75 -4.07 8.33
C MET A 9 -14.20 -4.17 9.79
N VAL A 10 -13.74 -5.20 10.52
CA VAL A 10 -14.03 -5.32 11.94
C VAL A 10 -13.37 -4.22 12.77
N ARG A 11 -12.11 -3.90 12.52
CA ARG A 11 -11.43 -2.79 13.20
C ARG A 11 -12.14 -1.46 12.97
N MET A 12 -12.66 -1.22 11.77
CA MET A 12 -13.45 -0.03 11.45
C MET A 12 -14.81 -0.01 12.15
N ALA A 13 -15.54 -1.13 12.18
CA ALA A 13 -16.83 -1.20 12.88
C ALA A 13 -16.73 -0.99 14.40
N LEU A 14 -15.56 -1.27 14.97
CA LEU A 14 -15.27 -1.10 16.39
C LEU A 14 -14.58 0.23 16.71
N ALA A 15 -14.30 1.08 15.72
CA ALA A 15 -13.61 2.35 15.92
C ALA A 15 -14.36 3.30 16.85
N SER A 16 -15.70 3.27 16.86
CA SER A 16 -16.54 4.06 17.78
C SER A 16 -16.40 3.66 19.25
N TYR A 17 -15.76 2.51 19.54
CA TYR A 17 -15.48 2.02 20.89
C TYR A 17 -13.97 1.96 21.18
N ALA A 18 -13.14 2.66 20.40
CA ALA A 18 -11.68 2.57 20.51
C ALA A 18 -11.14 2.96 21.90
N ASP A 19 -11.83 3.83 22.64
CA ASP A 19 -11.45 4.21 24.00
C ASP A 19 -11.83 3.15 25.05
N ASP A 20 -12.79 2.29 24.74
CA ASP A 20 -13.30 1.23 25.62
C ASP A 20 -12.76 -0.16 25.27
N ILE A 21 -12.14 -0.33 24.09
CA ILE A 21 -11.52 -1.57 23.65
C ILE A 21 -10.02 -1.48 23.90
N GLN A 22 -9.53 -2.36 24.76
CA GLN A 22 -8.12 -2.43 25.15
C GLN A 22 -7.31 -3.23 24.13
N GLU A 23 -7.87 -4.31 23.59
CA GLU A 23 -7.17 -5.21 22.67
C GLU A 23 -8.14 -5.99 21.76
N LEU A 24 -7.68 -6.27 20.53
CA LEU A 24 -8.36 -7.11 19.55
C LEU A 24 -7.40 -8.19 19.05
N HIS A 25 -7.71 -9.46 19.33
CA HIS A 25 -6.94 -10.60 18.88
C HIS A 25 -7.72 -11.40 17.84
N PHE A 26 -7.18 -11.47 16.62
CA PHE A 26 -7.79 -12.16 15.49
C PHE A 26 -7.08 -13.50 15.23
N ASP A 27 -7.83 -14.59 15.29
CA ASP A 27 -7.41 -15.92 14.83
C ASP A 27 -8.15 -16.22 13.52
N LEU A 28 -7.54 -15.84 12.39
CA LEU A 28 -8.12 -15.99 11.06
C LEU A 28 -8.36 -17.46 10.67
N PRO A 29 -7.40 -18.40 10.89
CA PRO A 29 -7.63 -19.83 10.64
C PRO A 29 -8.81 -20.41 11.43
N ALA A 30 -8.99 -20.02 12.69
CA ALA A 30 -10.11 -20.48 13.52
C ALA A 30 -11.38 -19.62 13.40
N ARG A 31 -11.33 -18.52 12.64
CA ARG A 31 -12.40 -17.51 12.51
C ARG A 31 -12.87 -16.96 13.87
N HIS A 32 -11.94 -16.81 14.82
CA HIS A 32 -12.22 -16.30 16.16
C HIS A 32 -11.69 -14.88 16.36
N LEU A 33 -12.47 -14.09 17.08
CA LEU A 33 -12.12 -12.74 17.51
C LEU A 33 -12.27 -12.65 19.03
N ALA A 34 -11.18 -12.40 19.73
CA ALA A 34 -11.19 -12.07 21.15
C ALA A 34 -11.05 -10.54 21.32
N ILE A 35 -11.93 -9.96 22.14
CA ILE A 35 -12.02 -8.52 22.37
C ILE A 35 -11.90 -8.29 23.87
N TYR A 36 -10.89 -7.51 24.27
CA TYR A 36 -10.77 -7.03 25.64
C TYR A 36 -11.39 -5.64 25.71
N HIS A 37 -12.45 -5.47 26.50
CA HIS A 37 -13.23 -4.26 26.51
C HIS A 37 -13.80 -3.91 27.90
N SER A 38 -14.09 -2.62 28.12
CA SER A 38 -14.82 -2.10 29.28
C SER A 38 -16.29 -1.78 28.99
N VAL A 39 -16.73 -1.89 27.73
CA VAL A 39 -18.11 -1.64 27.28
C VAL A 39 -19.00 -2.88 27.43
N GLN A 40 -20.32 -2.72 27.37
CA GLN A 40 -21.27 -3.84 27.30
C GLN A 40 -21.06 -4.68 26.04
N ALA A 41 -20.89 -6.00 26.21
CA ALA A 41 -20.61 -6.95 25.13
C ALA A 41 -21.70 -6.92 24.04
N GLU A 42 -22.95 -6.61 24.39
CA GLU A 42 -24.08 -6.53 23.46
C GLU A 42 -23.87 -5.43 22.40
N LYS A 43 -23.27 -4.29 22.77
CA LYS A 43 -23.03 -3.18 21.85
C LYS A 43 -21.98 -3.53 20.79
N ILE A 44 -20.92 -4.20 21.24
CA ILE A 44 -19.85 -4.71 20.38
C ILE A 44 -20.41 -5.79 19.45
N THR A 45 -21.17 -6.73 20.00
CA THR A 45 -21.80 -7.83 19.25
C THR A 45 -22.74 -7.30 18.16
N GLN A 46 -23.59 -6.31 18.47
CA GLN A 46 -24.47 -5.69 17.48
C GLN A 46 -23.68 -4.97 16.37
N SER A 47 -22.60 -4.26 16.70
CA SER A 47 -21.75 -3.62 15.69
C SER A 47 -21.09 -4.65 14.76
N LEU A 48 -20.68 -5.80 15.29
CA LEU A 48 -20.09 -6.89 14.50
C LEU A 48 -21.13 -7.63 13.65
N GLN A 49 -22.35 -7.84 14.15
CA GLN A 49 -23.45 -8.45 13.40
C GLN A 49 -23.87 -7.62 12.19
N ARG A 50 -23.82 -6.29 12.30
CA ARG A 50 -24.14 -5.36 11.20
C ARG A 50 -23.20 -5.49 10.00
N LEU A 51 -22.00 -6.05 10.18
CA LEU A 51 -21.07 -6.30 9.08
C LEU A 51 -21.51 -7.44 8.16
N GLY A 52 -22.51 -8.24 8.55
CA GLY A 52 -23.00 -9.35 7.71
C GLY A 52 -22.02 -10.51 7.57
N LEU A 53 -20.95 -10.55 8.38
CA LEU A 53 -19.90 -11.58 8.35
C LEU A 53 -20.24 -12.83 9.19
N GLY A 54 -21.49 -12.93 9.69
CA GLY A 54 -21.94 -14.05 10.52
C GLY A 54 -21.38 -14.05 11.95
N ALA A 55 -21.16 -12.86 12.54
CA ALA A 55 -20.63 -12.74 13.89
C ALA A 55 -21.64 -13.24 14.94
N GLU A 56 -21.21 -14.17 15.79
CA GLU A 56 -21.99 -14.72 16.90
C GLU A 56 -21.18 -14.63 18.20
N LEU A 57 -21.82 -14.16 19.27
CA LEU A 57 -21.19 -14.07 20.59
C LEU A 57 -21.10 -15.48 21.18
N GLN A 58 -19.90 -16.02 21.29
CA GLN A 58 -19.70 -17.34 21.89
C GLN A 58 -19.69 -17.29 23.43
N GLN A 59 -18.84 -16.44 24.01
CA GLN A 59 -18.69 -16.36 25.46
C GLN A 59 -18.16 -15.00 25.91
N THR A 60 -18.62 -14.56 27.09
CA THR A 60 -18.07 -13.42 27.83
C THR A 60 -17.55 -13.93 29.17
N GLN A 61 -16.33 -13.58 29.56
CA GLN A 61 -15.75 -13.93 30.86
C GLN A 61 -15.17 -12.68 31.54
N PRO A 62 -15.34 -12.52 32.87
CA PRO A 62 -14.65 -11.48 33.61
C PRO A 62 -13.16 -11.81 33.70
N HIS A 63 -12.30 -10.93 33.19
CA HIS A 63 -10.85 -11.07 33.26
C HIS A 63 -10.33 -10.30 34.48
N TYR A 64 -9.83 -11.03 35.49
CA TYR A 64 -9.35 -10.49 36.78
C TYR A 64 -7.87 -10.84 36.98
N GLU A 65 -7.00 -10.38 36.10
CA GLU A 65 -5.55 -10.31 36.38
C GLU A 65 -5.19 -8.91 36.89
N PRO A 66 -4.19 -8.77 37.79
CA PRO A 66 -3.66 -7.46 38.12
C PRO A 66 -3.11 -6.89 36.83
N VAL A 67 -3.82 -5.91 36.29
CA VAL A 67 -3.49 -5.27 35.04
C VAL A 67 -2.11 -4.61 35.22
N GLU A 68 -1.03 -5.30 34.85
CA GLU A 68 0.11 -4.60 34.25
C GLU A 68 -0.53 -3.79 33.16
N LYS A 69 -0.69 -2.47 33.41
CA LYS A 69 -1.38 -1.54 32.52
C LYS A 69 -1.01 -1.93 31.10
N PRO A 70 -1.94 -2.44 30.26
CA PRO A 70 -1.62 -2.72 28.89
C PRO A 70 -1.00 -1.43 28.39
N LYS A 71 0.23 -1.51 27.87
CA LYS A 71 0.87 -0.38 27.20
C LYS A 71 -0.20 0.16 26.29
N LYS A 72 -0.73 1.34 26.62
CA LYS A 72 -1.83 1.96 25.89
C LYS A 72 -1.56 1.70 24.42
N VAL A 73 -2.42 0.92 23.75
CA VAL A 73 -2.49 0.93 22.30
C VAL A 73 -3.06 2.30 21.97
N ARG A 74 -2.21 3.33 22.13
CA ARG A 74 -2.41 4.62 21.49
C ARG A 74 -2.54 4.25 20.03
N ALA A 75 -3.68 4.57 19.43
CA ALA A 75 -3.73 4.83 17.99
C ALA A 75 -2.42 5.57 17.66
N SER A 76 -1.56 4.92 16.89
CA SER A 76 -0.13 5.21 16.75
C SER A 76 0.09 6.60 16.15
N SER A 77 -0.05 7.63 16.96
CA SER A 77 0.12 9.04 16.60
C SER A 77 1.52 9.55 16.94
N SER A 78 2.41 8.68 17.40
CA SER A 78 3.84 8.95 17.46
C SER A 78 4.59 7.87 16.68
N ILE A 79 4.87 8.14 15.41
CA ILE A 79 5.94 7.44 14.70
C ILE A 79 7.21 7.62 15.54
N ASN A 80 7.76 6.54 16.09
CA ASN A 80 9.00 6.63 16.86
C ASN A 80 10.15 7.07 15.93
N ALA A 81 11.21 7.68 16.48
CA ALA A 81 12.30 8.25 15.67
C ALA A 81 12.87 7.26 14.63
N ALA A 82 13.00 5.98 15.00
CA ALA A 82 13.45 4.90 14.10
C ALA A 82 12.46 4.64 12.94
N GLN A 83 11.15 4.55 13.21
CA GLN A 83 10.13 4.38 12.17
C GLN A 83 10.06 5.59 11.23
N LYS A 84 10.26 6.80 11.77
CA LYS A 84 10.29 8.03 10.97
C LYS A 84 11.49 8.02 10.02
N GLN A 85 12.65 7.57 10.51
CA GLN A 85 13.85 7.43 9.70
C GLN A 85 13.68 6.38 8.59
N VAL A 86 13.07 5.23 8.90
CA VAL A 86 12.74 4.21 7.87
C VAL A 86 11.82 4.81 6.80
N LEU A 87 10.75 5.48 7.22
CA LEU A 87 9.79 6.10 6.29
C LEU A 87 10.42 7.20 5.42
N GLN A 88 11.39 7.94 5.95
CA GLN A 88 12.18 8.92 5.19
C GLN A 88 13.06 8.24 4.13
N TRP A 89 13.69 7.12 4.46
CA TRP A 89 14.44 6.34 3.49
C TRP A 89 13.54 5.74 2.41
N LEU A 90 12.38 5.18 2.77
CA LEU A 90 11.41 4.67 1.80
C LEU A 90 10.94 5.78 0.85
N LEU A 91 10.60 6.96 1.38
CA LEU A 91 10.25 8.14 0.60
C LEU A 91 11.38 8.53 -0.37
N LEU A 92 12.62 8.58 0.11
CA LEU A 92 13.75 9.01 -0.69
C LEU A 92 14.06 8.01 -1.81
N ILE A 93 14.09 6.72 -1.49
CA ILE A 93 14.36 5.66 -2.46
C ILE A 93 13.30 5.66 -3.56
N ASN A 94 12.01 5.61 -3.20
CA ASN A 94 10.91 5.62 -4.16
C ASN A 94 10.87 6.93 -4.98
N GLY A 95 11.09 8.08 -4.33
CA GLY A 95 11.10 9.36 -5.01
C GLY A 95 12.25 9.51 -6.02
N VAL A 96 13.44 9.00 -5.69
CA VAL A 96 14.59 8.99 -6.61
C VAL A 96 14.36 8.00 -7.75
N MET A 97 13.89 6.79 -7.44
CA MET A 97 13.58 5.77 -8.44
C MET A 97 12.50 6.24 -9.42
N PHE A 98 11.43 6.89 -8.94
CA PHE A 98 10.43 7.52 -9.81
C PHE A 98 11.07 8.40 -10.88
N VAL A 99 11.98 9.31 -10.50
CA VAL A 99 12.62 10.22 -11.47
C VAL A 99 13.50 9.44 -12.44
N ILE A 100 14.27 8.47 -11.95
CA ILE A 100 15.16 7.65 -12.78
C ILE A 100 14.34 6.83 -13.80
N GLU A 101 13.30 6.13 -13.35
CA GLU A 101 12.47 5.25 -14.17
C GLU A 101 11.60 6.03 -15.14
N PHE A 102 11.05 7.17 -14.72
CA PHE A 102 10.25 8.01 -15.60
C PHE A 102 11.10 8.55 -16.76
N MET A 103 12.29 9.09 -16.45
CA MET A 103 13.22 9.59 -17.46
C MET A 103 13.73 8.47 -18.35
N ALA A 104 14.12 7.33 -17.76
CA ALA A 104 14.56 6.18 -18.51
C ALA A 104 13.45 5.59 -19.37
N GLY A 105 12.20 5.55 -18.90
CA GLY A 105 11.06 5.07 -19.64
C GLY A 105 10.73 5.92 -20.86
N ILE A 106 10.88 7.25 -20.74
CA ILE A 106 10.77 8.16 -21.90
C ILE A 106 11.90 7.89 -22.90
N ILE A 107 13.16 7.84 -22.44
CA ILE A 107 14.33 7.61 -23.30
C ILE A 107 14.26 6.23 -23.98
N ALA A 108 13.86 5.22 -23.23
CA ALA A 108 13.72 3.86 -23.69
C ALA A 108 12.45 3.64 -24.51
N SER A 109 11.54 4.62 -24.60
CA SER A 109 10.20 4.42 -25.16
C SER A 109 9.50 3.18 -24.58
N SER A 110 9.67 2.93 -23.28
CA SER A 110 9.08 1.78 -22.57
C SER A 110 7.90 2.22 -21.72
N THR A 111 6.74 1.64 -22.01
CA THR A 111 5.52 1.84 -21.26
C THR A 111 5.56 1.14 -19.91
N GLY A 112 6.22 -0.02 -19.83
CA GLY A 112 6.46 -0.73 -18.57
C GLY A 112 7.21 0.14 -17.56
N LEU A 113 8.36 0.71 -17.96
CA LEU A 113 9.15 1.59 -17.10
C LEU A 113 8.40 2.87 -16.68
N ILE A 114 7.67 3.49 -17.62
CA ILE A 114 6.85 4.67 -17.29
C ILE A 114 5.78 4.28 -16.26
N ALA A 115 5.09 3.16 -16.44
CA ALA A 115 4.05 2.73 -15.52
C ALA A 115 4.61 2.35 -14.14
N ASP A 116 5.76 1.65 -14.07
CA ASP A 116 6.47 1.30 -12.84
C ASP A 116 6.86 2.56 -12.05
N SER A 117 7.37 3.58 -12.74
CA SER A 117 7.70 4.87 -12.11
C SER A 117 6.49 5.54 -11.43
N LEU A 118 5.29 5.41 -12.00
CA LEU A 118 4.07 5.98 -11.42
C LEU A 118 3.68 5.27 -10.11
N ASP A 119 3.99 3.98 -9.98
CA ASP A 119 3.77 3.22 -8.76
C ASP A 119 4.75 3.66 -7.65
N MET A 120 6.04 3.81 -7.99
CA MET A 120 7.04 4.40 -7.10
C MET A 120 6.65 5.80 -6.61
N PHE A 121 6.06 6.60 -7.50
CA PHE A 121 5.53 7.91 -7.13
C PHE A 121 4.35 7.80 -6.15
N ALA A 122 3.44 6.84 -6.36
CA ALA A 122 2.32 6.60 -5.47
C ALA A 122 2.81 6.25 -4.05
N ASP A 123 3.77 5.33 -3.97
CA ASP A 123 4.40 4.90 -2.74
C ASP A 123 5.11 6.05 -2.03
N ALA A 124 5.94 6.81 -2.76
CA ALA A 124 6.58 8.02 -2.25
C ALA A 124 5.56 9.03 -1.71
N ALA A 125 4.44 9.25 -2.40
CA ALA A 125 3.42 10.18 -1.94
C ALA A 125 2.76 9.70 -0.65
N ILE A 126 2.46 8.40 -0.53
CA ILE A 126 1.91 7.79 0.70
C ILE A 126 2.89 7.97 1.87
N TYR A 127 4.17 7.67 1.66
CA TYR A 127 5.20 7.84 2.70
C TYR A 127 5.39 9.32 3.09
N GLY A 128 5.35 10.22 2.11
CA GLY A 128 5.44 11.66 2.31
C GLY A 128 4.26 12.21 3.12
N ILE A 129 3.04 11.76 2.81
CA ILE A 129 1.84 12.09 3.59
C ILE A 129 2.01 11.57 5.01
N ALA A 130 2.36 10.29 5.19
CA ALA A 130 2.55 9.68 6.50
C ALA A 130 3.59 10.43 7.36
N LEU A 131 4.67 10.97 6.77
CA LEU A 131 5.65 11.82 7.46
C LEU A 131 5.14 13.24 7.77
N PHE A 132 4.49 13.88 6.80
CA PHE A 132 4.01 15.26 6.92
C PHE A 132 2.87 15.41 7.94
N VAL A 133 2.15 14.33 8.16
CA VAL A 133 0.92 14.27 8.94
C VAL A 133 1.17 13.98 10.42
N VAL A 134 2.36 13.49 10.81
CA VAL A 134 2.70 13.24 12.22
C VAL A 134 2.52 14.53 13.04
N GLY A 135 1.44 14.60 13.83
CA GLY A 135 1.08 15.75 14.66
C GLY A 135 0.09 16.77 14.05
N LYS A 136 -0.55 16.49 12.90
CA LYS A 136 -1.54 17.38 12.26
C LYS A 136 -2.98 16.83 12.31
N ASN A 137 -3.97 17.72 12.27
CA ASN A 137 -5.41 17.41 12.27
C ASN A 137 -5.81 16.48 11.10
N LEU A 138 -6.68 15.50 11.35
CA LEU A 138 -7.19 14.51 10.37
C LEU A 138 -7.65 15.12 9.03
N ASN A 139 -8.28 16.30 9.06
CA ASN A 139 -8.73 16.99 7.83
C ASN A 139 -7.58 17.42 6.90
N ALA A 140 -6.42 17.78 7.45
CA ALA A 140 -5.25 18.13 6.63
C ALA A 140 -4.64 16.88 5.98
N GLN A 141 -4.72 15.73 6.66
CA GLN A 141 -4.23 14.44 6.18
C GLN A 141 -5.02 13.97 4.96
N LEU A 142 -6.36 14.03 5.05
CA LEU A 142 -7.22 13.66 3.93
C LEU A 142 -7.06 14.57 2.73
N LYS A 143 -6.93 15.90 2.93
CA LYS A 143 -6.70 16.82 1.81
C LYS A 143 -5.40 16.51 1.08
N ALA A 144 -4.32 16.21 1.81
CA ALA A 144 -3.05 15.84 1.21
C ALA A 144 -3.13 14.51 0.44
N ALA A 145 -3.81 13.51 1.02
CA ALA A 145 -4.09 12.23 0.36
C ALA A 145 -4.91 12.40 -0.92
N HIS A 146 -5.99 13.17 -0.88
CA HIS A 146 -6.83 13.44 -2.05
C HIS A 146 -6.07 14.18 -3.15
N LEU A 147 -5.24 15.16 -2.80
CA LEU A 147 -4.41 15.88 -3.78
C LEU A 147 -3.43 14.94 -4.49
N SER A 148 -2.74 14.08 -3.73
CA SER A 148 -1.87 13.04 -4.28
C SER A 148 -2.65 12.06 -5.16
N GLY A 149 -3.80 11.60 -4.71
CA GLY A 149 -4.67 10.69 -5.48
C GLY A 149 -5.13 11.29 -6.81
N TRP A 150 -5.49 12.57 -6.84
CA TRP A 150 -5.84 13.27 -8.08
C TRP A 150 -4.66 13.39 -9.05
N PHE A 151 -3.47 13.71 -8.53
CA PHE A 151 -2.27 13.82 -9.35
C PHE A 151 -1.88 12.47 -9.95
N GLN A 152 -1.90 11.41 -9.13
CA GLN A 152 -1.64 10.04 -9.57
C GLN A 152 -2.68 9.56 -10.58
N PHE A 153 -3.96 9.84 -10.36
CA PHE A 153 -5.02 9.51 -11.31
C PHE A 153 -4.77 10.20 -12.66
N GLY A 154 -4.45 11.49 -12.66
CA GLY A 154 -4.14 12.26 -13.87
C GLY A 154 -2.96 11.67 -14.64
N LEU A 155 -1.85 11.40 -13.96
CA LEU A 155 -0.68 10.77 -14.57
C LEU A 155 -0.99 9.39 -15.15
N ALA A 156 -1.71 8.55 -14.41
CA ALA A 156 -2.04 7.20 -14.86
C ALA A 156 -2.99 7.20 -16.07
N ILE A 157 -3.91 8.17 -16.18
CA ILE A 157 -4.72 8.36 -17.38
C ILE A 157 -3.86 8.78 -18.57
N ILE A 158 -2.90 9.69 -18.39
CA ILE A 158 -1.96 10.10 -19.45
C ILE A 158 -1.17 8.89 -19.96
N VAL A 159 -0.63 8.07 -19.05
CA VAL A 159 0.10 6.85 -19.41
C VAL A 159 -0.81 5.83 -20.10
N LEU A 160 -2.05 5.63 -19.61
CA LEU A 160 -3.02 4.73 -20.24
C LEU A 160 -3.34 5.16 -21.69
N ILE A 161 -3.51 6.46 -21.94
CA ILE A 161 -3.71 6.99 -23.30
C ILE A 161 -2.46 6.73 -24.16
N ASP A 162 -1.25 6.92 -23.61
CA ASP A 162 0.01 6.65 -24.30
C ASP A 162 0.16 5.15 -24.64
N VAL A 163 -0.21 4.25 -23.72
CA VAL A 163 -0.27 2.79 -23.94
C VAL A 163 -1.17 2.47 -25.13
N LEU A 164 -2.41 2.97 -25.11
CA LEU A 164 -3.39 2.73 -26.17
C LEU A 164 -2.93 3.29 -27.51
N ARG A 165 -2.28 4.47 -27.51
CA ARG A 165 -1.68 5.03 -28.73
C ARG A 165 -0.60 4.09 -29.27
N ARG A 166 0.31 3.59 -28.42
CA ARG A 166 1.40 2.69 -28.85
C ARG A 166 0.91 1.32 -29.30
N PHE A 167 -0.24 0.84 -28.79
CA PHE A 167 -0.90 -0.35 -29.33
C PHE A 167 -1.29 -0.20 -30.80
N ILE A 168 -1.68 1.01 -31.23
CA ILE A 168 -2.16 1.30 -32.59
C ILE A 168 -1.02 1.71 -33.51
N TYR A 169 -0.16 2.63 -33.06
CA TYR A 169 0.89 3.25 -33.89
C TYR A 169 2.26 2.58 -33.73
N GLY A 170 2.41 1.63 -32.81
CA GLY A 170 3.67 0.99 -32.47
C GLY A 170 4.55 1.81 -31.51
N SER A 171 5.59 1.15 -31.01
CA SER A 171 6.68 1.73 -30.24
C SER A 171 7.92 0.86 -30.38
N GLU A 172 9.09 1.42 -30.12
CA GLU A 172 10.37 0.70 -30.14
C GLU A 172 11.02 0.73 -28.75
N PRO A 173 10.54 -0.10 -27.80
CA PRO A 173 11.09 -0.12 -26.45
C PRO A 173 12.53 -0.65 -26.44
N VAL A 174 13.43 0.12 -25.83
CA VAL A 174 14.85 -0.22 -25.69
C VAL A 174 15.01 -1.27 -24.59
N SER A 175 15.10 -2.53 -25.00
CA SER A 175 15.06 -3.71 -24.14
C SER A 175 16.17 -3.71 -23.07
N ILE A 176 17.38 -3.26 -23.43
CA ILE A 176 18.51 -3.19 -22.49
C ILE A 176 18.26 -2.19 -21.36
N LEU A 177 17.62 -1.06 -21.65
CA LEU A 177 17.26 -0.07 -20.63
C LEU A 177 16.17 -0.60 -19.71
N MET A 178 15.18 -1.32 -20.24
CA MET A 178 14.16 -1.99 -19.42
C MET A 178 14.77 -2.95 -18.41
N ILE A 179 15.71 -3.79 -18.85
CA ILE A 179 16.35 -4.80 -17.98
C ILE A 179 17.24 -4.12 -16.93
N LEU A 180 18.06 -3.15 -17.33
CA LEU A 180 18.99 -2.49 -16.41
C LEU A 180 18.26 -1.65 -15.36
N ILE A 181 17.27 -0.87 -15.79
CA ILE A 181 16.52 0.03 -14.91
C ILE A 181 15.54 -0.77 -14.05
N GLY A 182 14.84 -1.76 -14.62
CA GLY A 182 14.01 -2.67 -13.83
C GLY A 182 14.83 -3.47 -12.81
N GLY A 183 16.07 -3.83 -13.14
CA GLY A 183 17.02 -4.45 -12.20
C GLY A 183 17.44 -3.50 -11.07
N LEU A 184 17.67 -2.22 -11.38
CA LEU A 184 17.95 -1.19 -10.39
C LEU A 184 16.76 -0.97 -9.45
N ALA A 185 15.54 -0.92 -9.99
CA ALA A 185 14.30 -0.76 -9.24
C ALA A 185 14.02 -1.97 -8.33
N LEU A 186 14.24 -3.18 -8.84
CA LEU A 186 14.20 -4.41 -8.06
C LEU A 186 15.18 -4.35 -6.87
N ALA A 187 16.42 -3.91 -7.09
CA ALA A 187 17.41 -3.77 -6.02
C ALA A 187 16.98 -2.71 -4.97
N ALA A 188 16.39 -1.60 -5.43
CA ALA A 188 15.84 -0.57 -4.56
C ALA A 188 14.71 -1.12 -3.67
N ASN A 189 13.74 -1.84 -4.25
CA ASN A 189 12.62 -2.42 -3.51
C ASN A 189 13.04 -3.54 -2.54
N ILE A 190 14.02 -4.36 -2.91
CA ILE A 190 14.63 -5.32 -1.97
C ILE A 190 15.30 -4.58 -0.80
N SER A 191 15.96 -3.45 -1.07
CA SER A 191 16.57 -2.63 -0.02
C SER A 191 15.51 -2.04 0.93
N CYS A 192 14.37 -1.59 0.41
CA CYS A 192 13.21 -1.16 1.20
C CYS A 192 12.71 -2.30 2.10
N LEU A 193 12.50 -3.50 1.55
CA LEU A 193 12.07 -4.68 2.32
C LEU A 193 13.06 -5.05 3.42
N TYR A 194 14.36 -4.96 3.15
CA TYR A 194 15.41 -5.21 4.13
C TYR A 194 15.35 -4.19 5.28
N LEU A 195 15.19 -2.91 4.97
CA LEU A 195 15.11 -1.83 5.96
C LEU A 195 13.91 -1.97 6.91
N MET A 196 12.82 -2.55 6.41
CA MET A 196 11.57 -2.73 7.15
C MET A 196 11.50 -4.04 7.94
N ARG A 197 12.43 -4.98 7.71
CA ARG A 197 12.41 -6.33 8.29
C ARG A 197 12.31 -6.31 9.82
N ASP A 198 13.06 -5.44 10.46
CA ASP A 198 13.10 -5.34 11.93
C ASP A 198 11.89 -4.59 12.52
N HIS A 199 11.08 -3.97 11.67
CA HIS A 199 9.92 -3.17 12.08
C HIS A 199 8.57 -3.79 11.65
N LYS A 200 8.58 -4.97 11.01
CA LYS A 200 7.39 -5.60 10.37
C LYS A 200 6.18 -5.77 11.29
N GLU A 201 6.40 -5.99 12.59
CA GLU A 201 5.33 -6.16 13.59
C GLU A 201 4.91 -4.84 14.29
N SER A 202 5.51 -3.70 13.93
CA SER A 202 5.30 -2.41 14.63
C SER A 202 3.99 -1.69 14.30
N GLY A 203 2.98 -2.41 13.78
CA GLY A 203 1.65 -1.87 13.47
C GLY A 203 1.17 -2.12 12.03
N ALA A 204 -0.13 -1.89 11.79
CA ALA A 204 -0.79 -2.15 10.51
C ALA A 204 -0.18 -1.38 9.33
N HIS A 205 0.27 -0.13 9.55
CA HIS A 205 0.91 0.68 8.52
C HIS A 205 2.20 0.06 7.99
N MET A 206 3.02 -0.55 8.86
CA MET A 206 4.28 -1.18 8.45
C MET A 206 4.04 -2.52 7.74
N LYS A 207 3.02 -3.28 8.16
CA LYS A 207 2.58 -4.49 7.44
C LYS A 207 2.09 -4.14 6.03
N ALA A 208 1.29 -3.09 5.89
CA ALA A 208 0.81 -2.62 4.60
C ALA A 208 1.97 -2.22 3.68
N SER A 209 2.90 -1.39 4.16
CA SER A 209 4.09 -0.99 3.38
C SER A 209 4.94 -2.19 2.96
N TYR A 210 5.08 -3.22 3.82
CA TYR A 210 5.84 -4.43 3.45
C TYR A 210 5.17 -5.20 2.30
N ILE A 211 3.84 -5.26 2.30
CA ILE A 211 3.07 -5.90 1.22
C ILE A 211 3.22 -5.11 -0.08
N PHE A 212 3.18 -3.77 -0.02
CA PHE A 212 3.39 -2.92 -1.20
C PHE A 212 4.79 -3.14 -1.79
N SER A 213 5.86 -2.98 -1.01
CA SER A 213 7.22 -3.24 -1.52
C SER A 213 7.45 -4.67 -2.02
N ALA A 214 6.73 -5.66 -1.48
CA ALA A 214 6.79 -7.03 -1.98
C ALA A 214 6.06 -7.21 -3.32
N ASN A 215 4.96 -6.48 -3.52
CA ASN A 215 4.27 -6.43 -4.80
C ASN A 215 5.14 -5.74 -5.87
N ASP A 216 5.85 -4.68 -5.50
CA ASP A 216 6.70 -3.95 -6.45
C ASP A 216 7.82 -4.85 -6.98
N VAL A 217 8.42 -5.68 -6.13
CA VAL A 217 9.40 -6.71 -6.55
C VAL A 217 8.85 -7.61 -7.67
N ILE A 218 7.57 -8.00 -7.61
CA ILE A 218 6.91 -8.80 -8.65
C ILE A 218 6.72 -7.96 -9.91
N VAL A 219 6.33 -6.70 -9.76
CA VAL A 219 6.15 -5.75 -10.87
C VAL A 219 7.47 -5.50 -11.61
N ASN A 220 8.55 -5.16 -10.91
CA ASN A 220 9.87 -4.93 -11.50
C ASN A 220 10.38 -6.20 -12.20
N LEU A 221 10.15 -7.38 -11.62
CA LEU A 221 10.48 -8.66 -12.27
C LEU A 221 9.68 -8.83 -13.57
N GLY A 222 8.40 -8.45 -13.57
CA GLY A 222 7.57 -8.40 -14.76
C GLY A 222 8.14 -7.47 -15.85
N VAL A 223 8.64 -6.28 -15.48
CA VAL A 223 9.28 -5.34 -16.40
C VAL A 223 10.59 -5.91 -16.97
N ILE A 224 11.41 -6.56 -16.15
CA ILE A 224 12.65 -7.23 -16.61
C ILE A 224 12.31 -8.36 -17.59
N VAL A 225 11.33 -9.21 -17.26
CA VAL A 225 10.88 -10.29 -18.14
C VAL A 225 10.33 -9.74 -19.44
N ALA A 226 9.52 -8.67 -19.40
CA ALA A 226 9.05 -7.99 -20.60
C ALA A 226 10.22 -7.47 -21.44
N GLY A 227 11.23 -6.86 -20.83
CA GLY A 227 12.45 -6.41 -21.50
C GLY A 227 13.19 -7.55 -22.20
N ILE A 228 13.33 -8.70 -21.55
CA ILE A 228 13.94 -9.90 -22.14
C ILE A 228 13.10 -10.40 -23.33
N LEU A 229 11.77 -10.43 -23.19
CA LEU A 229 10.87 -10.85 -24.26
C LEU A 229 10.91 -9.89 -25.45
N VAL A 230 10.97 -8.58 -25.23
CA VAL A 230 11.19 -7.58 -26.29
C VAL A 230 12.51 -7.86 -27.01
N ALA A 231 13.59 -8.14 -26.27
CA ALA A 231 14.91 -8.40 -26.86
C ALA A 231 14.92 -9.65 -27.76
N ILE A 232 14.21 -10.71 -27.37
CA ILE A 232 14.16 -11.96 -28.12
C ILE A 232 13.17 -11.89 -29.29
N THR A 233 12.00 -11.29 -29.08
CA THR A 233 10.92 -11.27 -30.08
C THR A 233 11.01 -10.11 -31.06
N GLY A 234 11.74 -9.03 -30.71
CA GLY A 234 11.72 -7.77 -31.44
C GLY A 234 10.37 -7.05 -31.42
N SER A 235 9.43 -7.51 -30.57
CA SER A 235 8.07 -7.00 -30.51
C SER A 235 7.86 -6.07 -29.31
N PRO A 236 7.10 -4.96 -29.45
CA PRO A 236 6.78 -4.08 -28.33
C PRO A 236 5.66 -4.61 -27.42
N TYR A 237 4.90 -5.61 -27.85
CA TYR A 237 3.73 -6.09 -27.11
C TYR A 237 4.00 -6.55 -25.67
N PRO A 238 5.13 -7.22 -25.33
CA PRO A 238 5.43 -7.57 -23.95
C PRO A 238 5.52 -6.34 -23.02
N ASP A 239 6.17 -5.26 -23.48
CA ASP A 239 6.28 -4.00 -22.74
C ASP A 239 4.91 -3.31 -22.57
N LEU A 240 4.11 -3.28 -23.64
CA LEU A 240 2.78 -2.68 -23.60
C LEU A 240 1.81 -3.44 -22.68
N MET A 241 1.90 -4.78 -22.66
CA MET A 241 1.08 -5.61 -21.80
C MET A 241 1.43 -5.43 -20.32
N ILE A 242 2.72 -5.46 -19.96
CA ILE A 242 3.13 -5.22 -18.57
C ILE A 242 2.79 -3.79 -18.13
N GLY A 243 3.03 -2.81 -19.00
CA GLY A 243 2.71 -1.41 -18.72
C GLY A 243 1.21 -1.17 -18.53
N LEU A 244 0.36 -1.85 -19.32
CA LEU A 244 -1.09 -1.81 -19.14
C LEU A 244 -1.51 -2.41 -17.79
N ILE A 245 -0.92 -3.53 -17.39
CA ILE A 245 -1.21 -4.17 -16.09
C ILE A 245 -0.86 -3.20 -14.95
N ILE A 246 0.36 -2.65 -14.97
CA ILE A 246 0.84 -1.74 -13.91
C ILE A 246 -0.03 -0.46 -13.85
N VAL A 247 -0.33 0.17 -14.99
CA VAL A 247 -1.12 1.41 -14.98
C VAL A 247 -2.54 1.19 -14.43
N LEU A 248 -3.13 0.00 -14.64
CA LEU A 248 -4.41 -0.37 -14.06
C LEU A 248 -4.33 -0.56 -12.54
N PHE A 249 -3.23 -1.11 -12.02
CA PHE A 249 -2.96 -1.18 -10.58
C PHE A 249 -2.86 0.23 -9.98
N VAL A 250 -2.07 1.11 -10.60
CA VAL A 250 -1.90 2.51 -10.17
C VAL A 250 -3.24 3.26 -10.18
N LEU A 251 -4.08 3.09 -11.21
CA LEU A 251 -5.41 3.69 -11.28
C LEU A 251 -6.33 3.22 -10.15
N ASN A 252 -6.28 1.92 -9.83
CA ASN A 252 -7.05 1.36 -8.72
C ASN A 252 -6.55 1.91 -7.37
N GLY A 253 -5.23 2.05 -7.20
CA GLY A 253 -4.62 2.70 -6.04
C GLY A 253 -5.10 4.14 -5.86
N ALA A 254 -5.01 4.96 -6.91
CA ALA A 254 -5.50 6.33 -6.92
C ALA A 254 -7.00 6.42 -6.58
N ARG A 255 -7.83 5.53 -7.14
CA ARG A 255 -9.25 5.45 -6.83
C ARG A 255 -9.49 5.16 -5.33
N LYS A 256 -8.77 4.21 -4.75
CA LYS A 256 -8.90 3.88 -3.32
C LYS A 256 -8.52 5.07 -2.43
N ILE A 257 -7.47 5.81 -2.78
CA ILE A 257 -7.07 7.03 -2.06
C ILE A 257 -8.17 8.09 -2.11
N LEU A 258 -8.77 8.32 -3.28
CA LEU A 258 -9.85 9.30 -3.45
C LEU A 258 -11.16 8.92 -2.73
N GLN A 259 -11.36 7.63 -2.41
CA GLN A 259 -12.51 7.14 -1.67
C GLN A 259 -12.40 7.35 -0.15
N LEU A 260 -11.23 7.74 0.36
CA LEU A 260 -11.03 8.02 1.78
C LEU A 260 -11.93 9.19 2.23
N LYS A 261 -12.69 9.00 3.31
CA LYS A 261 -13.55 10.00 3.95
C LYS A 261 -13.22 10.10 5.43
N ASN A 262 -13.40 11.29 6.02
CA ASN A 262 -13.31 11.47 7.47
C ASN A 262 -14.72 11.22 7.99
N GLU A 263 -14.85 10.25 8.89
CA GLU A 263 -16.02 10.06 9.75
C GLU A 263 -15.77 10.77 11.09
#